data_AF-A0A0D8XY55-F1
#
_entry.id   AF-A0A0D8XY55-F1
#
_cell.length_a   1.000
_cell.length_b   1.000
_cell.length_c   1.000
_cell.angle_alpha   90.00
_cell.angle_beta   90.00
_cell.angle_gamma   90.00
#
_symmetry.space_group_name_H-M   'P 1'
#
loop_
_entity.id
_entity.type
_entity.pdbx_description
1 polymer ?
#
loop_
_entity_poly.entity_id
_entity_poly.type
_entity_poly.pdbx_seq_one_letter_code
_entity_poly.pdbx_strand_id
1 'polypeptide(L)'
;MGKETVRRLTARAQANSRKRHEVSEQVGSRQCIEPDCVNPAREDSKYCSDECGVKLAKAMKSTTSVSYDETGDVDFMVHCTVCGMETTGRQLPKHVERCFVRSEKQTSFGTATPASFNPDNLFCEVYNKANNTYCKRVRVICAEHYKGELENELQVCAYPKAWSEGKSMTFAEMFEHGPDLLKDQGFCCAPRKDCVQHHRWIQALVGTIECERMNLLTRLDELLERRKTVSIGCSTRGDPPVYANDKSKVEKVQI
;
A
#
# COMPACT_ATOMS: atom_id res chain seq x y z
N MET A 1 73.98 -44.19 50.75
CA MET A 1 73.64 -45.49 51.33
C MET A 1 72.12 -45.63 51.35
N GLY A 2 71.55 -46.70 50.78
CA GLY A 2 70.18 -47.15 51.11
C GLY A 2 69.12 -47.23 49.99
N LYS A 3 69.23 -48.25 49.13
CA LYS A 3 68.19 -49.19 48.59
C LYS A 3 66.89 -48.71 47.88
N GLU A 4 66.70 -49.24 46.65
CA GLU A 4 65.51 -49.86 45.98
C GLU A 4 64.09 -49.65 46.59
N THR A 5 62.94 -49.54 45.89
CA THR A 5 62.40 -50.25 44.70
C THR A 5 61.02 -49.65 44.29
N VAL A 6 60.79 -49.40 43.00
CA VAL A 6 59.67 -49.84 42.10
C VAL A 6 58.15 -49.83 42.52
N ARG A 7 57.32 -49.19 41.64
CA ARG A 7 55.94 -49.50 41.11
C ARG A 7 54.62 -48.90 41.69
N ARG A 8 53.88 -48.32 40.72
CA ARG A 8 52.41 -48.32 40.41
C ARG A 8 51.40 -47.47 41.22
N LEU A 9 50.84 -46.47 40.51
CA LEU A 9 49.41 -46.19 40.21
C LEU A 9 48.36 -46.70 41.24
N THR A 10 47.34 -45.98 41.72
CA THR A 10 46.49 -44.90 41.18
C THR A 10 45.47 -44.44 42.25
N ALA A 11 44.86 -43.26 42.04
CA ALA A 11 43.54 -42.82 42.56
C ALA A 11 43.49 -42.49 44.07
N ARG A 12 42.67 -41.56 44.60
CA ARG A 12 41.44 -40.91 44.14
C ARG A 12 41.22 -39.71 45.09
N ALA A 13 41.11 -38.48 44.60
CA ALA A 13 40.76 -37.33 45.44
C ALA A 13 39.25 -37.06 45.35
N GLN A 14 38.59 -37.04 46.51
CA GLN A 14 37.19 -36.64 46.66
C GLN A 14 37.10 -35.10 46.62
N ALA A 15 36.24 -34.56 45.76
CA ALA A 15 35.80 -33.17 45.86
C ALA A 15 34.32 -33.07 45.49
N ASN A 16 33.58 -32.41 46.38
CA ASN A 16 32.14 -32.30 46.41
C ASN A 16 31.53 -31.61 45.19
N SER A 17 30.44 -32.20 44.71
CA SER A 17 29.68 -31.92 43.51
C SER A 17 29.01 -30.54 43.52
N ARG A 18 29.44 -29.64 42.63
CA ARG A 18 28.60 -28.57 42.06
C ARG A 18 28.17 -29.03 40.67
N LYS A 19 27.06 -29.74 40.61
CA LYS A 19 26.47 -30.26 39.37
C LYS A 19 26.00 -29.06 38.54
N ARG A 20 26.78 -28.71 37.51
CA ARG A 20 26.28 -27.89 36.38
C ARG A 20 25.08 -28.64 35.81
N HIS A 21 23.94 -27.98 35.74
CA HIS A 21 22.85 -28.43 34.88
C HIS A 21 23.33 -28.29 33.44
N GLU A 22 23.82 -29.38 32.85
CA GLU A 22 23.71 -29.58 31.41
C GLU A 22 22.22 -29.64 31.10
N VAL A 23 21.68 -28.52 30.61
CA VAL A 23 20.41 -28.54 29.91
C VAL A 23 20.73 -29.19 28.57
N SER A 24 20.53 -30.51 28.50
CA SER A 24 20.28 -31.17 27.23
C SER A 24 18.97 -30.58 26.71
N GLU A 25 19.07 -29.51 25.92
CA GLU A 25 17.97 -29.09 25.08
C GLU A 25 17.73 -30.25 24.11
N GLN A 26 16.75 -31.09 24.44
CA GLN A 26 16.05 -31.88 23.43
C GLN A 26 15.32 -30.87 22.52
N VAL A 27 16.08 -30.22 21.63
CA VAL A 27 15.54 -29.55 20.47
C VAL A 27 14.92 -30.68 19.66
N GLY A 28 13.60 -30.82 19.78
CA GLY A 28 12.85 -31.72 18.92
C GLY A 28 13.25 -31.42 17.48
N SER A 29 13.94 -32.36 16.85
CA SER A 29 14.41 -32.24 15.48
C SER A 29 13.20 -31.87 14.62
N ARG A 30 13.21 -30.66 14.04
CA ARG A 30 12.09 -30.14 13.25
C ARG A 30 11.75 -31.17 12.18
N GLN A 31 10.48 -31.54 12.03
CA GLN A 31 10.08 -32.49 11.00
C GLN A 31 10.34 -31.89 9.60
N CYS A 32 10.69 -32.75 8.64
CA CYS A 32 10.77 -32.38 7.23
C CYS A 32 9.44 -31.75 6.77
N ILE A 33 9.52 -30.71 5.93
CA ILE A 33 8.34 -29.98 5.44
C ILE A 33 7.61 -30.71 4.30
N GLU A 34 8.20 -31.76 3.74
CA GLU A 34 7.54 -32.57 2.72
C GLU A 34 6.32 -33.29 3.36
N PRO A 35 5.08 -33.10 2.84
CA PRO A 35 3.84 -33.49 3.52
C PRO A 35 3.73 -34.95 3.92
N ASP A 36 4.40 -35.84 3.18
CA ASP A 36 4.37 -37.29 3.38
C ASP A 36 5.64 -37.79 4.10
N CYS A 37 6.51 -36.88 4.54
CA CYS A 37 7.78 -37.20 5.19
C CYS A 37 7.72 -37.06 6.71
N VAL A 38 7.97 -38.17 7.41
CA VAL A 38 8.03 -38.24 8.88
C VAL A 38 9.45 -38.11 9.44
N ASN A 39 10.45 -37.93 8.58
CA ASN A 39 11.84 -37.84 9.00
C ASN A 39 12.17 -36.44 9.56
N PRO A 40 13.14 -36.34 10.48
CA PRO A 40 13.65 -35.06 10.95
C PRO A 40 14.42 -34.33 9.84
N ALA A 41 14.24 -33.01 9.79
CA ALA A 41 15.01 -32.12 8.96
C ALA A 41 16.47 -32.03 9.46
N ARG A 42 17.41 -31.83 8.54
CA ARG A 42 18.83 -31.62 8.87
C ARG A 42 19.01 -30.30 9.62
N GLU A 43 20.06 -30.16 10.43
CA GLU A 43 20.27 -28.98 11.29
C GLU A 43 20.23 -27.64 10.51
N ASP A 44 20.77 -27.62 9.29
CA ASP A 44 20.78 -26.43 8.41
C ASP A 44 19.80 -26.51 7.23
N SER A 45 18.84 -27.45 7.25
CA SER A 45 17.89 -27.64 6.15
C SER A 45 16.47 -27.76 6.65
N LYS A 46 15.52 -27.34 5.81
CA LYS A 46 14.09 -27.60 6.04
C LYS A 46 13.67 -29.02 5.66
N TYR A 47 14.60 -29.80 5.08
CA TYR A 47 14.35 -31.12 4.52
C TYR A 47 15.33 -32.15 5.06
N CYS A 48 14.85 -33.38 5.23
CA CYS A 48 15.70 -34.51 5.61
C CYS A 48 16.66 -34.93 4.49
N SER A 49 16.31 -34.65 3.22
CA SER A 49 17.13 -34.94 2.04
C SER A 49 16.83 -33.96 0.90
N ASP A 50 17.76 -33.85 -0.06
CA ASP A 50 17.56 -33.04 -1.27
C ASP A 50 16.41 -33.58 -2.11
N GLU A 51 16.18 -34.91 -2.09
CA GLU A 51 15.07 -35.56 -2.78
C GLU A 51 13.70 -35.10 -2.23
N CYS A 52 13.56 -34.93 -0.91
CA CYS A 52 12.33 -34.40 -0.31
C CYS A 52 12.10 -32.93 -0.70
N GLY A 53 13.17 -32.12 -0.73
CA GLY A 53 13.10 -30.74 -1.21
C GLY A 53 12.69 -30.65 -2.68
N VAL A 54 13.22 -31.53 -3.54
CA VAL A 54 12.89 -31.58 -4.97
C VAL A 54 11.48 -32.12 -5.21
N LYS A 55 11.02 -33.13 -4.44
CA LYS A 55 9.64 -33.64 -4.52
C LYS A 55 8.62 -32.56 -4.20
N LEU A 56 8.82 -31.83 -3.10
CA LEU A 56 7.95 -30.70 -2.74
C LEU A 56 8.00 -29.60 -3.80
N ALA A 57 9.19 -29.23 -4.28
CA ALA A 57 9.33 -28.23 -5.34
C ALA A 57 8.64 -28.64 -6.65
N LYS A 58 8.66 -29.94 -6.99
CA LYS A 58 7.98 -30.49 -8.17
C LYS A 58 6.46 -30.54 -7.98
N ALA A 59 5.98 -30.92 -6.80
CA ALA A 59 4.57 -30.93 -6.45
C ALA A 59 3.96 -29.51 -6.48
N MET A 60 4.70 -28.52 -5.98
CA MET A 60 4.33 -27.10 -6.07
C MET A 60 4.31 -26.61 -7.52
N LYS A 61 5.28 -27.02 -8.36
CA LYS A 61 5.26 -26.71 -9.79
C LYS A 61 4.05 -27.28 -10.52
N SER A 62 3.52 -28.43 -10.09
CA SER A 62 2.28 -28.99 -10.64
C SER A 62 0.99 -28.33 -10.11
N THR A 63 0.99 -27.73 -8.91
CA THR A 63 -0.15 -26.95 -8.40
C THR A 63 -0.13 -25.49 -8.83
N THR A 64 1.01 -25.01 -9.36
CA THR A 64 1.17 -23.67 -9.94
C THR A 64 1.63 -23.76 -11.40
N SER A 65 1.07 -24.70 -12.18
CA SER A 65 1.44 -24.87 -13.58
C SER A 65 0.98 -23.68 -14.44
N VAL A 66 1.82 -22.65 -14.50
CA VAL A 66 2.09 -21.93 -15.75
C VAL A 66 3.15 -22.75 -16.46
N SER A 67 2.74 -23.48 -17.50
CA SER A 67 3.63 -24.10 -18.46
C SER A 67 4.26 -23.01 -19.33
N TYR A 68 5.58 -22.86 -19.26
CA TYR A 68 6.34 -22.22 -20.32
C TYR A 68 6.61 -23.27 -21.39
N ASP A 69 5.84 -23.24 -22.47
CA ASP A 69 6.33 -23.45 -23.84
C ASP A 69 5.21 -23.16 -24.87
N GLU A 70 5.66 -22.59 -25.99
CA GLU A 70 4.95 -22.15 -27.19
C GLU A 70 4.17 -20.83 -27.14
N THR A 71 4.50 -19.98 -28.13
CA THR A 71 3.89 -18.70 -28.54
C THR A 71 2.39 -18.82 -28.83
N GLY A 72 1.61 -19.05 -27.78
CA GLY A 72 0.16 -18.96 -27.74
C GLY A 72 -0.24 -17.91 -26.72
N ASP A 73 -0.92 -16.88 -27.18
CA ASP A 73 -1.41 -15.75 -26.41
C ASP A 73 -2.51 -16.19 -25.41
N VAL A 74 -2.14 -16.86 -24.32
CA VAL A 74 -3.07 -17.28 -23.26
C VAL A 74 -3.39 -16.09 -22.36
N ASP A 75 -4.43 -15.36 -22.76
CA ASP A 75 -4.94 -14.20 -22.02
C ASP A 75 -5.55 -14.67 -20.68
N PHE A 76 -4.79 -14.60 -19.59
CA PHE A 76 -5.25 -15.04 -18.27
C PHE A 76 -6.54 -14.29 -17.87
N MET A 77 -7.56 -15.05 -17.46
CA MET A 77 -8.84 -14.53 -16.99
C MET A 77 -8.71 -14.03 -15.54
N VAL A 78 -9.19 -12.82 -15.30
CA VAL A 78 -9.17 -12.11 -14.02
C VAL A 78 -10.56 -11.54 -13.73
N HIS A 79 -10.97 -11.61 -12.47
CA HIS A 79 -12.25 -11.10 -12.03
C HIS A 79 -12.17 -9.59 -11.79
N CYS A 80 -13.16 -8.85 -12.29
CA CYS A 80 -13.29 -7.44 -11.95
C CYS A 80 -13.70 -7.27 -10.48
N THR A 81 -12.95 -6.49 -9.71
CA THR A 81 -13.28 -6.18 -8.30
C THR A 81 -14.53 -5.32 -8.12
N VAL A 82 -15.00 -4.66 -9.17
CA VAL A 82 -16.19 -3.79 -9.12
C VAL A 82 -17.49 -4.56 -9.38
N CYS A 83 -17.51 -5.49 -10.33
CA CYS A 83 -18.73 -6.22 -10.72
C CYS A 83 -18.63 -7.74 -10.67
N GLY A 84 -17.46 -8.31 -10.39
CA GLY A 84 -17.22 -9.75 -10.38
C GLY A 84 -17.15 -10.40 -11.76
N MET A 85 -17.35 -9.68 -12.86
CA MET A 85 -17.28 -10.26 -14.20
C MET A 85 -15.84 -10.65 -14.58
N GLU A 86 -15.70 -11.81 -15.20
CA GLU A 86 -14.42 -12.29 -15.75
C GLU A 86 -14.03 -11.48 -16.99
N THR A 87 -12.76 -11.06 -17.03
CA THR A 87 -12.16 -10.33 -18.14
C THR A 87 -10.73 -10.81 -18.35
N THR A 88 -10.15 -10.56 -19.51
CA THR A 88 -8.73 -10.88 -19.69
C THR A 88 -7.84 -9.85 -19.01
N GLY A 89 -6.64 -10.25 -18.57
CA GLY A 89 -5.69 -9.34 -17.92
C GLY A 89 -5.40 -8.08 -18.74
N ARG A 90 -5.33 -8.21 -20.08
CA ARG A 90 -5.16 -7.06 -20.98
C ARG A 90 -6.37 -6.13 -21.05
N GLN A 91 -7.58 -6.64 -20.84
CA GLN A 91 -8.81 -5.86 -20.88
C GLN A 91 -9.24 -5.32 -19.51
N LEU A 92 -8.73 -5.88 -18.41
CA LEU A 92 -9.12 -5.54 -17.04
C LEU A 92 -9.05 -4.02 -16.76
N PRO A 93 -7.98 -3.27 -17.09
CA PRO A 93 -7.94 -1.83 -16.81
C PRO A 93 -9.08 -1.06 -17.49
N LYS A 94 -9.30 -1.32 -18.78
CA LYS A 94 -10.40 -0.70 -19.57
C LYS A 94 -11.77 -1.13 -19.09
N HIS A 95 -11.90 -2.36 -18.56
CA HIS A 95 -13.14 -2.85 -18.00
C HIS A 95 -13.42 -2.18 -16.65
N VAL A 96 -12.46 -2.19 -15.72
CA VAL A 96 -12.60 -1.62 -14.37
C VAL A 96 -13.02 -0.16 -14.47
N GLU A 97 -12.40 0.61 -15.36
CA GLU A 97 -12.78 2.00 -15.60
C GLU A 97 -14.26 2.12 -16.06
N ARG A 98 -14.65 1.40 -17.12
CA ARG A 98 -16.04 1.43 -17.62
C ARG A 98 -17.05 0.91 -16.59
N CYS A 99 -16.65 -0.10 -15.82
CA CYS A 99 -17.48 -0.72 -14.80
C CYS A 99 -17.68 0.22 -13.62
N PHE A 100 -16.61 0.84 -13.16
CA PHE A 100 -16.64 1.86 -12.11
C PHE A 100 -17.58 3.00 -12.52
N VAL A 101 -17.37 3.59 -13.70
CA VAL A 101 -18.24 4.65 -14.25
C VAL A 101 -19.71 4.19 -14.32
N ARG A 102 -19.96 2.95 -14.73
CA ARG A 102 -21.33 2.38 -14.79
C ARG A 102 -21.95 2.27 -13.40
N SER A 103 -21.22 1.73 -12.43
CA SER A 103 -21.69 1.59 -11.05
C SER A 103 -21.93 2.95 -10.40
N GLU A 104 -21.04 3.91 -10.66
CA GLU A 104 -21.07 5.25 -10.11
C GLU A 104 -22.21 6.08 -10.73
N LYS A 105 -22.57 5.84 -12.01
CA LYS A 105 -23.74 6.48 -12.64
C LYS A 105 -25.08 6.03 -12.04
N GLN A 106 -25.14 4.85 -11.42
CA GLN A 106 -26.36 4.40 -10.74
C GLN A 106 -26.55 5.08 -9.38
N THR A 107 -25.49 5.64 -8.79
CA THR A 107 -25.53 6.40 -7.55
C THR A 107 -25.52 7.90 -7.85
N SER A 108 -26.56 8.61 -7.41
CA SER A 108 -26.60 10.06 -7.58
C SER A 108 -25.66 10.74 -6.58
N PHE A 109 -24.70 11.50 -7.11
CA PHE A 109 -23.83 12.37 -6.31
C PHE A 109 -24.18 13.83 -6.61
N GLY A 110 -24.90 14.47 -5.68
CA GLY A 110 -25.22 15.88 -5.84
C GLY A 110 -26.11 16.44 -4.75
N THR A 111 -26.18 17.76 -4.71
CA THR A 111 -27.01 18.53 -3.77
C THR A 111 -27.83 19.56 -4.53
N ALA A 112 -28.97 19.98 -3.96
CA ALA A 112 -29.81 21.01 -4.59
C ALA A 112 -29.10 22.38 -4.69
N THR A 113 -28.10 22.62 -3.86
CA THR A 113 -27.33 23.87 -3.79
C THR A 113 -25.86 23.66 -4.18
N PRO A 114 -25.17 24.70 -4.68
CA PRO A 114 -23.72 24.68 -4.80
C PRO A 114 -23.06 24.54 -3.41
N ALA A 115 -21.77 24.20 -3.40
CA ALA A 115 -20.99 24.11 -2.18
C ALA A 115 -20.78 25.53 -1.64
N SER A 116 -20.99 25.71 -0.34
CA SER A 116 -20.72 26.99 0.33
C SER A 116 -19.23 27.34 0.34
N PHE A 117 -18.37 26.32 0.25
CA PHE A 117 -16.92 26.44 0.22
C PHE A 117 -16.35 25.39 -0.74
N ASN A 118 -15.70 25.83 -1.82
CA ASN A 118 -15.10 24.98 -2.84
C ASN A 118 -13.73 25.53 -3.27
N PRO A 119 -12.71 25.43 -2.41
CA PRO A 119 -11.39 26.00 -2.71
C PRO A 119 -10.80 25.33 -3.95
N ASP A 120 -10.21 26.13 -4.84
CA ASP A 120 -9.55 25.69 -6.08
C ASP A 120 -10.38 24.76 -6.98
N ASN A 121 -11.71 24.84 -6.91
CA ASN A 121 -12.64 23.97 -7.65
C ASN A 121 -12.40 22.47 -7.38
N LEU A 122 -12.21 22.10 -6.11
CA LEU A 122 -12.07 20.72 -5.65
C LEU A 122 -13.23 19.83 -6.11
N PHE A 123 -14.46 20.31 -5.97
CA PHE A 123 -15.67 19.61 -6.38
C PHE A 123 -16.11 20.05 -7.79
N CYS A 124 -16.60 19.09 -8.57
CA CYS A 124 -17.36 19.34 -9.78
C CYS A 124 -18.68 19.99 -9.39
N GLU A 125 -19.00 21.18 -9.88
CA GLU A 125 -20.26 21.88 -9.59
C GLU A 125 -21.13 22.09 -10.85
N VAL A 126 -20.99 21.19 -11.82
CA VAL A 126 -21.86 21.23 -13.00
C VAL A 126 -23.30 20.95 -12.58
N TYR A 127 -24.21 21.83 -12.98
CA TYR A 127 -25.63 21.72 -12.68
C TYR A 127 -26.32 20.73 -13.61
N ASN A 128 -26.95 19.71 -13.04
CA ASN A 128 -27.75 18.73 -13.75
C ASN A 128 -29.23 19.12 -13.68
N LYS A 129 -29.77 19.52 -14.84
CA LYS A 129 -31.18 19.92 -14.99
C LYS A 129 -32.17 18.76 -14.85
N ALA A 130 -31.76 17.52 -15.10
CA ALA A 130 -32.66 16.37 -15.06
C ALA A 130 -33.11 16.02 -13.64
N ASN A 131 -32.24 16.23 -12.65
CA ASN A 131 -32.51 15.95 -11.24
C ASN A 131 -32.46 17.20 -10.35
N ASN A 132 -32.26 18.38 -10.93
CA ASN A 132 -32.12 19.66 -10.22
C ASN A 132 -31.03 19.64 -9.14
N THR A 133 -29.88 19.03 -9.43
CA THR A 133 -28.75 18.95 -8.49
C THR A 133 -27.47 19.49 -9.10
N TYR A 134 -26.59 20.03 -8.25
CA TYR A 134 -25.20 20.28 -8.57
C TYR A 134 -24.41 19.01 -8.29
N CYS A 135 -23.52 18.63 -9.20
CA CYS A 135 -22.56 17.56 -8.93
C CYS A 135 -21.75 17.89 -7.65
N LYS A 136 -21.26 16.84 -6.96
CA LYS A 136 -20.37 16.98 -5.79
C LYS A 136 -19.21 15.98 -5.79
N ARG A 137 -18.94 15.36 -6.94
CA ARG A 137 -17.76 14.50 -7.11
C ARG A 137 -16.50 15.35 -7.14
N VAL A 138 -15.38 14.80 -6.70
CA VAL A 138 -14.06 15.44 -6.88
C VAL A 138 -13.84 15.71 -8.38
N ARG A 139 -13.52 16.95 -8.74
CA ARG A 139 -13.59 17.47 -10.12
C ARG A 139 -12.77 16.65 -11.11
N VAL A 140 -11.51 16.36 -10.77
CA VAL A 140 -10.55 15.70 -11.65
C VAL A 140 -10.87 14.23 -11.91
N ILE A 141 -11.59 13.57 -11.00
CA ILE A 141 -12.05 12.18 -11.16
C ILE A 141 -13.54 12.08 -11.47
N CYS A 142 -14.22 13.19 -11.73
CA CYS A 142 -15.64 13.18 -12.05
C CYS A 142 -15.88 12.46 -13.38
N ALA A 143 -16.45 11.26 -13.33
CA ALA A 143 -16.70 10.42 -14.50
C ALA A 143 -17.69 11.01 -15.52
N GLU A 144 -18.48 12.00 -15.13
CA GLU A 144 -19.50 12.61 -15.99
C GLU A 144 -19.02 13.89 -16.67
N HIS A 145 -18.23 14.69 -15.96
CA HIS A 145 -17.96 16.07 -16.35
C HIS A 145 -16.50 16.38 -16.63
N TYR A 146 -15.55 15.53 -16.19
CA TYR A 146 -14.14 15.76 -16.46
C TYR A 146 -13.80 15.47 -17.94
N LYS A 147 -13.13 16.42 -18.60
CA LYS A 147 -12.79 16.37 -20.04
C LYS A 147 -11.28 16.34 -20.33
N GLY A 148 -10.47 15.91 -19.38
CA GLY A 148 -9.02 15.74 -19.61
C GLY A 148 -8.23 17.06 -19.65
N GLU A 149 -8.78 18.14 -19.09
CA GLU A 149 -8.20 19.50 -19.19
C GLU A 149 -6.73 19.58 -18.76
N LEU A 150 -6.30 18.77 -17.77
CA LEU A 150 -4.91 18.72 -17.30
C LEU A 150 -3.94 18.03 -18.27
N GLU A 151 -4.47 17.22 -19.20
CA GLU A 151 -3.66 16.35 -20.05
C GLU A 151 -3.72 16.76 -21.54
N ASN A 152 -4.72 17.56 -21.94
CA ASN A 152 -5.01 17.89 -23.34
C ASN A 152 -3.88 18.64 -24.05
N GLU A 153 -3.07 19.41 -23.31
CA GLU A 153 -1.97 20.21 -23.86
C GLU A 153 -0.63 19.46 -23.90
N LEU A 154 -0.56 18.26 -23.33
CA LEU A 154 0.68 17.51 -23.21
C LEU A 154 1.03 16.80 -24.51
N GLN A 155 2.22 17.08 -25.04
CA GLN A 155 2.76 16.41 -26.23
C GLN A 155 3.31 15.03 -25.93
N VAL A 156 3.93 14.86 -24.76
CA VAL A 156 4.56 13.62 -24.30
C VAL A 156 3.88 13.11 -23.03
N CYS A 157 4.06 11.82 -22.74
CA CYS A 157 3.51 11.17 -21.56
C CYS A 157 3.98 11.84 -20.26
N ALA A 158 5.27 12.12 -20.15
CA ALA A 158 5.94 12.73 -19.00
C ALA A 158 5.88 11.93 -17.68
N TYR A 159 5.50 10.64 -17.71
CA TYR A 159 5.48 9.81 -16.50
C TYR A 159 6.90 9.66 -15.91
N PRO A 160 7.14 9.97 -14.62
CA PRO A 160 8.44 9.80 -13.98
C PRO A 160 8.84 8.33 -13.88
N LYS A 161 9.94 7.93 -14.52
CA LYS A 161 10.36 6.52 -14.53
C LYS A 161 10.76 5.99 -13.15
N ALA A 162 11.24 6.89 -12.27
CA ALA A 162 11.58 6.58 -10.87
C ALA A 162 10.44 5.96 -10.07
N TRP A 163 9.18 6.19 -10.46
CA TRP A 163 8.03 5.62 -9.77
C TRP A 163 7.77 4.14 -10.12
N SER A 164 8.49 3.56 -11.07
CA SER A 164 8.32 2.17 -11.51
C SER A 164 9.37 1.19 -10.98
N GLU A 165 10.36 1.63 -10.20
CA GLU A 165 11.51 0.81 -9.80
C GLU A 165 11.25 -0.22 -8.68
N GLY A 166 9.99 -0.55 -8.41
CA GLY A 166 9.62 -1.60 -7.46
C GLY A 166 9.88 -1.27 -5.99
N LYS A 167 10.49 -0.13 -5.68
CA LYS A 167 10.50 0.44 -4.33
C LYS A 167 9.13 1.04 -4.06
N SER A 168 8.38 0.46 -3.11
CA SER A 168 7.16 1.10 -2.62
C SER A 168 7.53 2.44 -1.99
N MET A 169 6.92 3.51 -2.49
CA MET A 169 7.09 4.87 -1.99
C MET A 169 5.77 5.36 -1.44
N THR A 170 5.82 6.10 -0.34
CA THR A 170 4.68 6.88 0.15
C THR A 170 4.44 8.07 -0.77
N PHE A 171 3.23 8.64 -0.68
CA PHE A 171 2.88 9.82 -1.46
C PHE A 171 3.84 10.99 -1.21
N ALA A 172 4.27 11.21 0.04
CA ALA A 172 5.23 12.27 0.39
C ALA A 172 6.60 12.06 -0.28
N GLU A 173 7.12 10.84 -0.21
CA GLU A 173 8.42 10.48 -0.81
C GLU A 173 8.45 10.66 -2.33
N MET A 174 7.30 10.53 -3.02
CA MET A 174 7.20 10.77 -4.47
C MET A 174 7.53 12.21 -4.86
N PHE A 175 7.33 13.19 -3.97
CA PHE A 175 7.51 14.62 -4.25
C PHE A 175 8.67 15.26 -3.49
N GLU A 176 9.05 14.75 -2.32
CA GLU A 176 10.10 15.33 -1.46
C GLU A 176 11.46 15.44 -2.18
N HIS A 177 11.76 14.47 -3.05
CA HIS A 177 12.97 14.46 -3.89
C HIS A 177 12.66 14.61 -5.38
N GLY A 178 11.49 15.16 -5.73
CA GLY A 178 10.98 15.21 -7.11
C GLY A 178 12.01 15.62 -8.17
N PRO A 179 12.77 16.73 -8.00
CA PRO A 179 13.79 17.14 -8.96
C PRO A 179 14.97 16.17 -9.10
N ASP A 180 15.35 15.49 -8.02
CA ASP A 180 16.49 14.57 -8.00
C ASP A 180 16.08 13.17 -8.50
N LEU A 181 14.86 12.72 -8.21
CA LEU A 181 14.25 11.52 -8.79
C LEU A 181 14.14 11.59 -10.33
N LEU A 182 14.01 12.80 -10.88
CA LEU A 182 13.91 13.04 -12.31
C LEU A 182 15.26 13.14 -13.02
N LYS A 183 16.36 13.47 -12.32
CA LYS A 183 17.69 13.65 -12.93
C LYS A 183 18.29 12.37 -13.48
N ASP A 184 18.15 11.27 -12.74
CA ASP A 184 18.89 10.04 -13.06
C ASP A 184 18.15 9.14 -14.07
N GLN A 185 16.81 9.15 -14.04
CA GLN A 185 15.99 8.21 -14.81
C GLN A 185 15.09 8.90 -15.85
N GLY A 186 14.85 10.19 -15.69
CA GLY A 186 14.02 10.99 -16.58
C GLY A 186 12.54 10.58 -16.59
N PHE A 187 11.89 10.84 -17.71
CA PHE A 187 10.45 10.65 -17.90
C PHE A 187 10.14 9.81 -19.14
N CYS A 188 8.90 9.33 -19.21
CA CYS A 188 8.37 8.69 -20.41
C CYS A 188 8.20 9.74 -21.53
N CYS A 189 8.93 9.56 -22.63
CA CYS A 189 8.89 10.45 -23.79
C CYS A 189 7.93 9.99 -24.89
N ALA A 190 7.15 8.93 -24.67
CA ALA A 190 6.15 8.48 -25.65
C ALA A 190 5.15 9.61 -25.94
N PRO A 191 4.66 9.78 -27.19
CA PRO A 191 3.60 10.72 -27.49
C PRO A 191 2.40 10.48 -26.57
N ARG A 192 1.82 11.54 -26.00
CA ARG A 192 0.80 11.40 -24.95
C ARG A 192 -0.38 10.54 -25.40
N LYS A 193 -0.81 10.71 -26.65
CA LYS A 193 -1.95 9.99 -27.25
C LYS A 193 -1.68 8.50 -27.48
N ASP A 194 -0.41 8.12 -27.58
CA ASP A 194 0.03 6.76 -27.96
C ASP A 194 0.60 5.97 -26.77
N CYS A 195 0.76 6.61 -25.60
CA CYS A 195 1.30 5.97 -24.42
C CYS A 195 0.25 5.06 -23.74
N VAL A 196 0.39 3.75 -23.96
CA VAL A 196 -0.48 2.73 -23.33
C VAL A 196 -0.02 2.32 -21.93
N GLN A 197 1.26 2.52 -21.60
CA GLN A 197 1.86 2.08 -20.34
C GLN A 197 1.45 2.97 -19.14
N HIS A 198 1.22 4.26 -19.38
CA HIS A 198 0.89 5.24 -18.33
C HIS A 198 -0.44 5.92 -18.63
N HIS A 199 -1.47 5.11 -18.80
CA HIS A 199 -2.79 5.61 -19.14
C HIS A 199 -3.33 6.53 -18.03
N ARG A 200 -3.64 7.79 -18.37
CA ARG A 200 -4.28 8.78 -17.46
C ARG A 200 -3.56 8.95 -16.11
N TRP A 201 -2.24 8.76 -16.09
CA TRP A 201 -1.46 8.78 -14.83
C TRP A 201 -1.53 10.13 -14.11
N ILE A 202 -1.73 11.24 -14.84
CA ILE A 202 -1.84 12.59 -14.26
C ILE A 202 -3.21 12.73 -13.61
N GLN A 203 -4.28 12.35 -14.31
CA GLN A 203 -5.61 12.31 -13.71
C GLN A 203 -5.66 11.43 -12.45
N ALA A 204 -5.01 10.26 -12.48
CA ALA A 204 -4.94 9.37 -11.33
C ALA A 204 -4.17 10.02 -10.16
N LEU A 205 -2.99 10.59 -10.43
CA LEU A 205 -2.16 11.24 -9.42
C LEU A 205 -2.87 12.43 -8.77
N VAL A 206 -3.37 13.35 -9.59
CA VAL A 206 -4.09 14.53 -9.11
C VAL A 206 -5.39 14.11 -8.43
N GLY A 207 -6.07 13.07 -8.92
CA GLY A 207 -7.20 12.46 -8.25
C GLY A 207 -6.89 11.99 -6.83
N THR A 208 -5.75 11.33 -6.62
CA THR A 208 -5.30 10.93 -5.29
C THR A 208 -5.05 12.15 -4.40
N ILE A 209 -4.39 13.20 -4.90
CA ILE A 209 -4.14 14.44 -4.15
C ILE A 209 -5.45 15.09 -3.72
N GLU A 210 -6.36 15.28 -4.66
CA GLU A 210 -7.62 15.98 -4.42
C GLU A 210 -8.54 15.17 -3.49
N CYS A 211 -8.52 13.84 -3.58
CA CYS A 211 -9.21 12.97 -2.60
C CYS A 211 -8.65 13.14 -1.20
N GLU A 212 -7.32 13.20 -1.04
CA GLU A 212 -6.71 13.42 0.27
C GLU A 212 -7.03 14.83 0.81
N ARG A 213 -6.98 15.83 -0.06
CA ARG A 213 -7.40 17.21 0.28
C ARG A 213 -8.86 17.27 0.72
N MET A 214 -9.76 16.55 0.04
CA MET A 214 -11.16 16.41 0.45
C MET A 214 -11.30 15.74 1.82
N ASN A 215 -10.53 14.69 2.11
CA ASN A 215 -10.53 14.02 3.41
C ASN A 215 -10.06 14.97 4.52
N LEU A 216 -9.00 15.73 4.28
CA LEU A 216 -8.48 16.72 5.23
C LEU A 216 -9.48 17.85 5.50
N LEU A 217 -10.17 18.34 4.46
CA LEU A 217 -11.23 19.34 4.62
C LEU A 217 -12.42 18.80 5.42
N THR A 218 -12.86 17.57 5.12
CA THR A 218 -13.92 16.90 5.88
C THR A 218 -13.52 16.76 7.35
N ARG A 219 -12.27 16.36 7.60
CA ARG A 219 -11.75 16.23 8.96
C ARG A 219 -11.66 17.59 9.67
N LEU A 220 -11.30 18.65 8.96
CA LEU A 220 -11.30 20.01 9.51
C LEU A 220 -12.71 20.40 9.94
N ASP A 221 -13.73 20.18 9.11
CA ASP A 221 -15.13 20.47 9.44
C ASP A 221 -15.61 19.71 10.68
N GLU A 222 -15.28 18.41 10.79
CA GLU A 222 -15.56 17.61 11.99
C GLU A 222 -14.93 18.22 13.25
N LEU A 223 -13.68 18.69 13.16
CA LEU A 223 -12.98 19.31 14.30
C LEU A 223 -13.57 20.66 14.67
N LEU A 224 -13.98 21.46 13.68
CA LEU A 224 -14.63 22.75 13.89
C LEU A 224 -15.99 22.57 14.60
N GLU A 225 -16.78 21.57 14.20
CA GLU A 225 -18.06 21.27 14.83
C GLU A 225 -17.88 20.72 16.26
N ARG A 226 -16.88 19.85 16.47
CA ARG A 226 -16.51 19.39 17.83
C ARG A 226 -16.10 20.56 18.73
N ARG A 227 -15.28 21.49 18.22
CA ARG A 227 -14.87 22.69 18.97
C ARG A 227 -16.08 23.54 19.35
N LYS A 228 -17.03 23.74 18.43
CA LYS A 228 -18.28 24.47 18.69
C LYS A 228 -19.10 23.78 19.78
N THR A 229 -19.25 22.46 19.71
CA THR A 229 -19.97 21.65 20.70
C THR A 229 -19.35 21.78 22.09
N VAL A 230 -18.01 21.66 22.20
CA VAL A 230 -17.28 21.82 23.47
C VAL A 230 -17.43 23.25 24.01
N SER A 231 -17.29 24.26 23.15
CA SER A 231 -17.44 25.67 23.54
C SER A 231 -18.82 25.97 24.16
N ILE A 232 -19.89 25.45 23.55
CA ILE A 232 -21.26 25.54 24.10
C ILE A 232 -21.36 24.77 25.42
N GLY A 233 -20.75 23.60 25.52
CA GLY A 233 -20.71 22.78 26.74
C GLY A 233 -20.01 23.48 27.91
N CYS A 234 -18.88 24.15 27.69
CA CYS A 234 -18.19 24.94 28.72
C CYS A 234 -19.02 26.15 29.15
N SER A 235 -19.64 26.85 28.18
CA SER A 235 -20.48 28.03 28.46
C SER A 235 -21.71 27.69 29.30
N THR A 236 -22.29 26.50 29.12
CA THR A 236 -23.48 26.04 29.86
C THR A 236 -23.15 25.47 31.25
N ARG A 237 -21.91 25.00 31.47
CA ARG A 237 -21.43 24.48 32.77
C ARG A 237 -20.86 25.56 33.69
N GLY A 238 -20.61 26.76 33.18
CA GLY A 238 -20.01 27.86 33.95
C GLY A 238 -18.48 27.76 34.11
N ASP A 239 -17.83 26.87 33.36
CA ASP A 239 -16.37 26.75 33.34
C ASP A 239 -15.76 27.90 32.51
N PRO A 240 -14.86 28.74 33.05
CA PRO A 240 -14.21 29.78 32.27
C PRO A 240 -13.36 29.13 31.16
N PRO A 241 -13.33 29.69 29.94
CA PRO A 241 -12.58 29.11 28.83
C PRO A 241 -11.09 29.07 29.16
N VAL A 242 -10.55 27.86 29.36
CA VAL A 242 -9.14 27.60 29.74
C VAL A 242 -8.14 28.03 28.65
N TYR A 243 -8.60 28.46 27.47
CA TYR A 243 -7.77 28.87 26.34
C TYR A 243 -7.57 30.39 26.20
N ALA A 244 -7.72 31.15 27.28
CA ALA A 244 -7.41 32.58 27.30
C ALA A 244 -5.97 32.86 27.79
N ASN A 245 -4.95 32.16 27.30
CA ASN A 245 -3.55 32.61 27.42
C ASN A 245 -2.59 31.78 26.54
N ASP A 246 -2.67 31.93 25.23
CA ASP A 246 -1.45 31.87 24.41
C ASP A 246 -1.59 32.68 23.13
N LYS A 247 -1.63 34.01 23.26
CA LYS A 247 -1.54 34.95 22.12
C LYS A 247 -0.10 35.30 21.76
N SER A 248 0.90 34.52 22.21
CA SER A 248 2.31 34.91 22.07
C SER A 248 3.03 34.37 20.84
N LYS A 249 2.43 33.50 20.01
CA LYS A 249 3.10 32.93 18.83
C LYS A 249 2.21 32.70 17.61
N VAL A 250 1.53 33.75 17.14
CA VAL A 250 0.98 33.75 15.77
C VAL A 250 1.77 34.76 14.95
N GLU A 251 2.92 34.33 14.43
CA GLU A 251 3.56 35.02 13.32
C GLU A 251 2.62 34.99 12.12
N LYS A 252 2.37 36.17 11.57
CA LYS A 252 1.55 36.38 10.39
C LYS A 252 2.20 35.66 9.21
N VAL A 253 1.58 34.58 8.73
CA VAL A 253 1.78 34.15 7.35
C VAL A 253 0.82 34.99 6.51
N GLN A 254 1.37 36.02 5.85
CA GLN A 254 0.68 36.74 4.80
C GLN A 254 0.53 35.80 3.59
N ILE A 255 -0.71 35.66 3.11
CA ILE A 255 -1.04 35.26 1.74
C ILE A 255 -1.41 36.54 1.01
#